data_AF-A0A921AUN2-F1
#
_entry.id   AF-A0A921AUN2-F1
#
_cell.length_a   1.000
_cell.length_b   1.000
_cell.length_c   1.000
_cell.angle_alpha   90.00
_cell.angle_beta   90.00
_cell.angle_gamma   90.00
#
_symmetry.space_group_name_H-M   'P 1'
#
loop_
_entity.id
_entity.type
_entity.pdbx_description
1 polymer ?
#
loop_
_entity_poly.entity_id
_entity_poly.type
_entity_poly.pdbx_seq_one_letter_code
_entity_poly.pdbx_strand_id
1 'polypeptide(L)'
;MFHVRSKIRRTQVAAALVTALLSASLWSSPACAEVVQIVYTSDQHYGITRKSFRGEKKVSATKVNAAMVEAINRLPDLTLPPDGGVMAEKPVGWIDYVISTGDIANRMEGTAEKAPMTAKACFELFMTQYGRGLTVKDKEGSPAELLAVPGNHDMTNAVGFFRPMFQEKDDSAMRAMFEMSTGEKAGKDFAPYARPITFAREKDGL
;
A
#
# COMPACT_ATOMS: atom_id res chain seq x y z
N MET A 1 -56.41 5.43 52.69
CA MET A 1 -55.25 4.56 52.31
C MET A 1 -54.92 4.50 50.80
N PHE A 2 -55.68 5.13 49.88
CA PHE A 2 -55.42 5.01 48.43
C PHE A 2 -54.38 5.99 47.83
N HIS A 3 -54.03 7.07 48.54
CA HIS A 3 -53.18 8.14 48.00
C HIS A 3 -51.66 7.82 48.00
N VAL A 4 -51.21 6.92 48.88
CA VAL A 4 -49.79 6.56 49.01
C VAL A 4 -49.35 5.57 47.93
N ARG A 5 -50.23 4.65 47.52
CA ARG A 5 -49.95 3.64 46.48
C ARG A 5 -49.75 4.24 45.08
N SER A 6 -50.41 5.36 44.74
CA SER A 6 -50.28 5.98 43.42
C SER A 6 -48.97 6.79 43.26
N LYS A 7 -48.49 7.44 44.33
CA LYS A 7 -47.18 8.10 44.37
C LYS A 7 -46.03 7.11 44.21
N ILE A 8 -46.09 5.97 44.90
CA ILE A 8 -45.06 4.91 44.80
C ILE A 8 -44.99 4.32 43.38
N ARG A 9 -46.13 4.11 42.71
CA ARG A 9 -46.15 3.69 41.30
C ARG A 9 -45.54 4.72 40.35
N ARG A 10 -45.81 6.01 40.55
CA ARG A 10 -45.24 7.08 39.71
C ARG A 10 -43.74 7.25 39.90
N THR A 11 -43.24 7.16 41.13
CA THR A 11 -41.80 7.23 41.40
C THR A 11 -41.06 6.01 40.88
N GLN A 12 -41.65 4.81 40.96
CA GLN A 12 -41.07 3.59 40.38
C GLN A 12 -41.03 3.63 38.83
N VAL A 13 -42.09 4.13 38.19
CA VAL A 13 -42.13 4.30 36.72
C VAL A 13 -41.13 5.37 36.26
N ALA A 14 -41.04 6.49 36.97
CA ALA A 14 -40.06 7.54 36.66
C ALA A 14 -38.63 7.04 36.83
N ALA A 15 -38.35 6.30 37.91
CA ALA A 15 -37.04 5.69 38.14
C ALA A 15 -36.70 4.69 37.03
N ALA A 16 -37.64 3.83 36.62
CA ALA A 16 -37.41 2.87 35.54
C ALA A 16 -37.12 3.56 34.19
N LEU A 17 -37.83 4.65 33.87
CA LEU A 17 -37.58 5.44 32.65
C LEU A 17 -36.21 6.10 32.66
N VAL A 18 -35.81 6.70 33.79
CA VAL A 18 -34.48 7.32 33.95
C VAL A 18 -33.39 6.28 33.82
N THR A 19 -33.55 5.11 34.45
CA THR A 19 -32.59 4.00 34.31
C THR A 19 -32.50 3.52 32.87
N ALA A 20 -33.63 3.35 32.17
CA ALA A 20 -33.64 2.93 30.77
C ALA A 20 -32.98 3.95 29.83
N LEU A 21 -33.20 5.25 30.05
CA LEU A 21 -32.56 6.34 29.31
C LEU A 21 -31.04 6.38 29.56
N LEU A 22 -30.60 6.21 30.81
CA LEU A 22 -29.18 6.13 31.15
C LEU A 22 -28.53 4.89 30.52
N SER A 23 -29.18 3.72 30.59
CA SER A 23 -28.69 2.50 29.95
C SER A 23 -28.61 2.62 28.42
N ALA A 24 -29.60 3.25 27.79
CA ALA A 24 -29.57 3.51 26.35
C ALA A 24 -28.44 4.47 25.97
N SER A 25 -28.22 5.53 26.76
CA SER A 25 -27.14 6.49 26.53
C SER A 25 -25.73 5.90 26.69
N LEU A 26 -25.57 4.93 27.60
CA LEU A 26 -24.34 4.18 27.82
C LEU A 26 -24.07 3.11 26.76
N TRP A 27 -25.12 2.64 26.06
CA TRP A 27 -24.99 1.71 24.94
C TRP A 27 -24.84 2.38 23.57
N SER A 28 -25.22 3.65 23.46
CA SER A 28 -24.86 4.49 22.30
C SER A 28 -23.40 4.97 22.41
N SER A 29 -22.46 4.05 22.58
CA SER A 29 -21.11 4.29 22.10
C SER A 29 -21.20 4.36 20.58
N PRO A 30 -20.78 5.45 19.93
CA PRO A 30 -20.58 5.39 18.49
C PRO A 30 -19.70 4.17 18.22
N ALA A 31 -20.09 3.33 17.26
CA ALA A 31 -19.20 2.29 16.77
C ALA A 31 -17.97 2.99 16.23
N CYS A 32 -16.91 3.09 17.04
CA CYS A 32 -15.63 3.59 16.62
C CYS A 32 -15.00 2.51 15.76
N ALA A 33 -15.25 2.56 14.46
CA ALA A 33 -14.43 1.85 13.51
C ALA A 33 -13.01 2.43 13.64
N GLU A 34 -12.04 1.56 13.88
CA GLU A 34 -10.65 1.94 13.81
C GLU A 34 -10.33 2.38 12.37
N VAL A 35 -9.80 3.59 12.23
CA VAL A 35 -9.38 4.12 10.93
C VAL A 35 -7.96 3.63 10.67
N VAL A 36 -7.78 2.94 9.54
CA VAL A 36 -6.49 2.58 8.99
C VAL A 36 -6.22 3.49 7.78
N GLN A 37 -5.06 4.13 7.75
CA GLN A 37 -4.65 5.01 6.66
C GLN A 37 -3.53 4.36 5.86
N ILE A 38 -3.80 4.19 4.57
CA ILE A 38 -2.92 3.47 3.66
C ILE A 38 -2.54 4.39 2.51
N VAL A 39 -1.25 4.43 2.19
CA VAL A 39 -0.79 4.94 0.90
C VAL A 39 -0.66 3.78 -0.07
N TYR A 40 -1.38 3.84 -1.17
CA TYR A 40 -1.35 2.82 -2.21
C TYR A 40 -0.61 3.33 -3.45
N THR A 41 0.43 2.62 -3.87
CA THR A 41 1.26 2.93 -5.04
C THR A 41 1.53 1.70 -5.90
N SER A 42 2.02 1.92 -7.12
CA SER A 42 2.35 0.88 -8.08
C SER A 42 3.28 1.43 -9.18
N ASP A 43 3.85 0.55 -9.99
CA ASP A 43 4.49 0.87 -11.28
C ASP A 43 5.67 1.87 -11.17
N GLN A 44 6.48 1.72 -10.12
CA GLN A 44 7.68 2.54 -9.94
C GLN A 44 8.62 2.40 -11.14
N HIS A 45 8.71 1.20 -11.72
CA HIS A 45 9.54 0.84 -12.88
C HIS A 45 10.91 1.50 -12.83
N TYR A 46 11.69 1.18 -11.80
CA TYR A 46 13.11 1.52 -11.79
C TYR A 46 13.82 0.94 -13.02
N GLY A 47 14.90 1.58 -13.45
CA GLY A 47 15.66 1.18 -14.64
C GLY A 47 15.22 1.85 -15.96
N ILE A 48 14.13 2.64 -15.98
CA ILE A 48 13.73 3.41 -17.17
C ILE A 48 13.67 4.92 -16.93
N THR A 49 13.50 5.66 -18.02
CA THR A 49 13.24 7.10 -18.01
C THR A 49 11.80 7.38 -18.45
N ARG A 50 11.16 8.37 -17.82
CA ARG A 50 9.88 8.92 -18.24
C ARG A 50 10.13 10.02 -19.28
N LYS A 51 9.26 10.08 -20.30
CA LYS A 51 9.36 11.08 -21.38
C LYS A 51 9.42 12.50 -20.83
N SER A 52 8.59 12.79 -19.84
CA SER A 52 8.56 14.07 -19.12
C SER A 52 8.11 13.90 -17.67
N PHE A 53 8.64 14.70 -16.76
CA PHE A 53 8.18 14.83 -15.39
C PHE A 53 8.52 16.21 -14.84
N ARG A 54 7.55 16.92 -14.26
CA ARG A 54 7.71 18.27 -13.67
C ARG A 54 8.47 19.26 -14.58
N GLY A 55 8.13 19.29 -15.88
CA GLY A 55 8.74 20.19 -16.87
C GLY A 55 10.07 19.71 -17.47
N GLU A 56 10.71 18.70 -16.89
CA GLU A 56 11.94 18.10 -17.42
C GLU A 56 11.63 16.96 -18.39
N LYS A 57 12.55 16.66 -19.32
CA LYS A 57 12.46 15.56 -20.28
C LYS A 57 13.42 14.44 -19.91
N LYS A 58 13.09 13.20 -20.30
CA LYS A 58 13.93 11.99 -20.09
C LYS A 58 14.34 11.81 -18.62
N VAL A 59 13.38 11.96 -17.71
CA VAL A 59 13.63 11.93 -16.26
C VAL A 59 13.73 10.48 -15.78
N SER A 60 14.76 10.13 -15.03
CA SER A 60 14.90 8.77 -14.49
C SER A 60 13.75 8.42 -13.55
N ALA A 61 13.34 7.16 -13.55
CA ALA A 61 12.40 6.63 -12.57
C ALA A 61 12.88 6.90 -11.14
N THR A 62 14.19 6.86 -10.88
CA THR A 62 14.80 7.27 -9.60
C THR A 62 14.35 8.66 -9.15
N LYS A 63 14.36 9.65 -10.05
CA LYS A 63 13.96 11.02 -9.71
C LYS A 63 12.45 11.16 -9.55
N VAL A 64 11.67 10.42 -10.34
CA VAL A 64 10.21 10.38 -10.20
C VAL A 64 9.80 9.76 -8.86
N ASN A 65 10.39 8.63 -8.50
CA ASN A 65 10.10 7.93 -7.26
C ASN A 65 10.63 8.69 -6.02
N ALA A 66 11.77 9.37 -6.10
CA ALA A 66 12.21 10.29 -5.04
C ALA A 66 11.14 11.36 -4.75
N ALA A 67 10.58 11.95 -5.81
CA ALA A 67 9.52 12.94 -5.69
C ALA A 67 8.20 12.35 -5.16
N MET A 68 7.92 11.07 -5.43
CA MET A 68 6.78 10.35 -4.84
C MET A 68 6.99 10.15 -3.34
N VAL A 69 8.14 9.63 -2.91
CA VAL A 69 8.47 9.46 -1.48
C VAL A 69 8.39 10.80 -0.74
N GLU A 70 8.89 11.88 -1.33
CA GLU A 70 8.76 13.24 -0.77
C GLU A 70 7.29 13.70 -0.66
N ALA A 71 6.42 13.29 -1.59
CA ALA A 71 4.99 13.58 -1.50
C ALA A 71 4.34 12.77 -0.36
N ILE A 72 4.67 11.49 -0.23
CA ILE A 72 4.18 10.61 0.84
C ILE A 72 4.57 11.17 2.21
N ASN A 73 5.83 11.57 2.38
CA ASN A 73 6.34 12.11 3.64
C ASN A 73 5.67 13.41 4.08
N ARG A 74 5.00 14.13 3.16
CA ARG A 74 4.24 15.34 3.47
C ARG A 74 2.78 15.08 3.80
N LEU A 75 2.25 13.88 3.51
CA LEU A 75 0.83 13.57 3.72
C LEU A 75 0.36 13.84 5.15
N PRO A 76 1.11 13.48 6.22
CA PRO A 76 0.66 13.73 7.59
C PRO A 76 0.29 15.19 7.90
N ASP A 77 0.93 16.15 7.22
CA ASP A 77 0.73 17.59 7.39
C ASP A 77 -0.46 18.14 6.57
N LEU A 78 -1.05 17.32 5.69
CA LEU A 78 -2.17 17.74 4.86
C LEU A 78 -3.51 17.52 5.56
N THR A 79 -4.49 18.34 5.18
CA THR A 79 -5.89 18.19 5.58
C THR A 79 -6.64 17.50 4.45
N LEU A 80 -7.42 16.47 4.78
CA LEU A 80 -8.30 15.78 3.85
C LEU A 80 -9.39 16.74 3.32
N PRO A 81 -9.79 16.62 2.05
CA PRO A 81 -10.77 17.53 1.46
C PRO A 81 -12.16 17.40 2.11
N PRO A 82 -13.03 18.43 1.99
CA PRO A 82 -14.42 18.40 2.44
C PRO A 82 -15.31 17.63 1.43
N ASP A 83 -15.00 16.36 1.17
CA ASP A 83 -15.68 15.52 0.17
C ASP A 83 -16.67 14.50 0.76
N GLY A 84 -16.86 14.54 2.08
CA GLY A 84 -17.71 13.59 2.80
C GLY A 84 -17.11 12.19 2.97
N GLY A 85 -15.84 12.01 2.60
CA GLY A 85 -15.07 10.79 2.84
C GLY A 85 -14.74 10.56 4.32
N VAL A 86 -14.17 9.38 4.60
CA VAL A 86 -13.66 9.05 5.94
C VAL A 86 -12.64 10.10 6.36
N MET A 87 -12.81 10.68 7.55
CA MET A 87 -11.94 11.72 8.09
C MET A 87 -11.88 13.02 7.26
N ALA A 88 -12.90 13.32 6.43
CA ALA A 88 -12.99 14.60 5.72
C ALA A 88 -12.75 15.80 6.63
N GLU A 89 -12.02 16.81 6.12
CA GLU A 89 -11.61 18.03 6.84
C GLU A 89 -10.71 17.81 8.07
N LYS A 90 -10.26 16.57 8.32
CA LYS A 90 -9.27 16.26 9.36
C LYS A 90 -7.85 16.21 8.77
N PRO A 91 -6.81 16.48 9.57
CA PRO A 91 -5.45 16.15 9.18
C PRO A 91 -5.32 14.65 8.90
N VAL A 92 -4.47 14.29 7.94
CA VAL A 92 -4.07 12.89 7.74
C VAL A 92 -3.37 12.39 9.01
N GLY A 93 -2.36 13.08 9.51
CA GLY A 93 -1.72 12.81 10.81
C GLY A 93 -0.83 11.55 10.89
N TRP A 94 -1.28 10.40 10.38
CA TRP A 94 -0.51 9.15 10.38
C TRP A 94 -0.75 8.36 9.09
N ILE A 95 0.15 7.41 8.80
CA ILE A 95 0.03 6.42 7.73
C ILE A 95 0.46 5.08 8.31
N ASP A 96 -0.44 4.11 8.36
CA ASP A 96 -0.17 2.79 8.92
C ASP A 96 0.64 1.94 7.93
N TYR A 97 0.26 2.01 6.65
CA TYR A 97 0.88 1.21 5.59
C TYR A 97 1.20 2.05 4.35
N VAL A 98 2.36 1.77 3.75
CA VAL A 98 2.68 2.17 2.38
C VAL A 98 2.78 0.90 1.55
N ILE A 99 1.92 0.76 0.55
CA ILE A 99 1.81 -0.45 -0.26
C ILE A 99 2.29 -0.16 -1.69
N SER A 100 3.17 -1.01 -2.20
CA SER A 100 3.60 -1.04 -3.60
C SER A 100 3.09 -2.31 -4.27
N THR A 101 2.26 -2.17 -5.29
CA THR A 101 1.50 -3.30 -5.88
C THR A 101 2.04 -3.84 -7.20
N GLY A 102 3.36 -3.81 -7.33
CA GLY A 102 4.08 -4.47 -8.40
C GLY A 102 4.75 -3.51 -9.37
N ASP A 103 5.52 -4.12 -10.27
CA ASP A 103 6.26 -3.43 -11.30
C ASP A 103 7.22 -2.38 -10.71
N ILE A 104 7.84 -2.77 -9.58
CA ILE A 104 8.89 -2.00 -8.91
C ILE A 104 10.10 -1.92 -9.83
N ALA A 105 10.56 -3.05 -10.36
CA ALA A 105 11.55 -3.11 -11.42
C ALA A 105 10.88 -2.93 -12.79
N ASN A 106 11.65 -2.43 -13.76
CA ASN A 106 11.26 -2.54 -15.15
C ASN A 106 11.77 -3.86 -15.77
N ARG A 107 11.14 -4.27 -16.87
CA ARG A 107 11.67 -5.33 -17.73
C ARG A 107 13.10 -5.03 -18.14
N MET A 108 13.94 -6.06 -18.07
CA MET A 108 15.32 -6.03 -18.54
C MET A 108 15.42 -6.19 -20.06
N GLU A 109 14.55 -5.50 -20.81
CA GLU A 109 14.50 -5.57 -22.27
C GLU A 109 15.80 -5.00 -22.88
N GLY A 110 16.50 -5.80 -23.67
CA GLY A 110 17.69 -5.35 -24.38
C GLY A 110 18.76 -6.41 -24.58
N THR A 111 19.96 -5.94 -24.93
CA THR A 111 21.18 -6.73 -25.05
C THR A 111 22.11 -6.43 -23.87
N ALA A 112 23.24 -7.13 -23.76
CA ALA A 112 24.23 -6.88 -22.71
C ALA A 112 24.69 -5.42 -22.63
N GLU A 113 24.70 -4.70 -23.76
CA GLU A 113 25.16 -3.31 -23.87
C GLU A 113 24.04 -2.28 -23.62
N LYS A 114 22.78 -2.69 -23.71
CA LYS A 114 21.62 -1.78 -23.76
C LYS A 114 20.53 -2.08 -22.73
N ALA A 115 20.62 -3.21 -22.03
CA ALA A 115 19.62 -3.55 -21.05
C ALA A 115 19.57 -2.51 -19.93
N PRO A 116 18.38 -2.20 -19.40
CA PRO A 116 18.23 -1.35 -18.25
C PRO A 116 18.77 -2.05 -16.99
N MET A 117 18.57 -1.41 -15.84
CA MET A 117 18.96 -1.99 -14.55
C MET A 117 18.37 -3.40 -14.35
N THR A 118 19.13 -4.26 -13.66
CA THR A 118 18.68 -5.58 -13.24
C THR A 118 17.52 -5.48 -12.25
N ALA A 119 16.71 -6.54 -12.11
CA ALA A 119 15.63 -6.56 -11.13
C ALA A 119 16.20 -6.38 -9.72
N LYS A 120 17.35 -7.01 -9.43
CA LYS A 120 18.09 -6.81 -8.17
C LYS A 120 18.38 -5.33 -7.90
N ALA A 121 19.03 -4.65 -8.85
CA ALA A 121 19.43 -3.25 -8.67
C ALA A 121 18.22 -2.33 -8.55
N CYS A 122 17.12 -2.63 -9.27
CA CYS A 122 15.87 -1.91 -9.14
C CYS A 122 15.29 -2.04 -7.73
N PHE A 123 15.25 -3.25 -7.17
CA PHE A 123 14.73 -3.49 -5.83
C PHE A 123 15.61 -2.87 -4.73
N GLU A 124 16.94 -2.93 -4.87
CA GLU A 124 17.87 -2.24 -3.94
C GLU A 124 17.63 -0.73 -3.93
N LEU A 125 17.35 -0.15 -5.10
CA LEU A 125 17.02 1.27 -5.21
C LEU A 125 15.64 1.60 -4.61
N PHE A 126 14.65 0.72 -4.81
CA PHE A 126 13.35 0.82 -4.13
C PHE A 126 13.52 0.80 -2.61
N MET A 127 14.28 -0.14 -2.04
CA MET A 127 14.54 -0.18 -0.60
C MET A 127 15.34 1.02 -0.10
N THR A 128 16.15 1.62 -0.97
CA THR A 128 16.83 2.88 -0.64
C THR A 128 15.86 4.05 -0.53
N GLN A 129 14.92 4.18 -1.47
CA GLN A 129 13.99 5.32 -1.51
C GLN A 129 12.75 5.11 -0.64
N TYR A 130 12.08 3.97 -0.76
CA TYR A 130 10.90 3.64 0.04
C TYR A 130 11.30 3.08 1.39
N GLY A 131 12.06 1.97 1.42
CA GLY A 131 12.38 1.29 2.67
C GLY A 131 13.14 2.13 3.70
N ARG A 132 14.00 3.05 3.25
CA ARG A 132 14.79 3.95 4.12
C ARG A 132 14.42 5.42 4.03
N GLY A 133 13.75 5.84 2.96
CA GLY A 133 13.43 7.25 2.72
C GLY A 133 12.03 7.65 3.19
N LEU A 134 11.13 6.70 3.48
CA LEU A 134 9.86 7.00 4.13
C LEU A 134 10.08 7.43 5.57
N THR A 135 9.46 8.53 5.96
CA THR A 135 9.52 9.09 7.32
C THR A 135 8.16 9.13 8.01
N VAL A 136 7.11 8.69 7.31
CA VAL A 136 5.76 8.59 7.86
C VAL A 136 5.70 7.54 8.96
N LYS A 137 4.79 7.77 9.90
CA LYS A 137 4.59 6.94 11.08
C LYS A 137 3.15 6.46 11.16
N ASP A 138 2.97 5.27 11.72
CA ASP A 138 1.66 4.75 12.09
C ASP A 138 1.04 5.56 13.24
N LYS A 139 -0.19 5.20 13.59
CA LYS A 139 -0.96 5.86 14.64
C LYS A 139 -0.30 5.77 16.03
N GLU A 140 0.52 4.74 16.26
CA GLU A 140 1.28 4.50 17.47
C GLU A 140 2.64 5.23 17.49
N GLY A 141 3.02 5.86 16.38
CA GLY A 141 4.26 6.63 16.22
C GLY A 141 5.48 5.80 15.81
N SER A 142 5.29 4.52 15.45
CA SER A 142 6.31 3.66 14.85
C SER A 142 6.42 3.93 13.34
N PRO A 143 7.53 3.56 12.68
CA PRO A 143 7.62 3.70 11.23
C PRO A 143 6.49 2.95 10.52
N ALA A 144 5.87 3.58 9.52
CA ALA A 144 4.83 2.93 8.73
C ALA A 144 5.36 1.65 8.06
N GLU A 145 4.52 0.62 7.99
CA GLU A 145 4.91 -0.64 7.38
C GLU A 145 4.90 -0.50 5.86
N LEU A 146 6.06 -0.76 5.24
CA LEU A 146 6.16 -0.87 3.78
C LEU A 146 5.78 -2.29 3.37
N LEU A 147 4.86 -2.43 2.42
CA LEU A 147 4.47 -3.70 1.83
C LEU A 147 4.74 -3.67 0.33
N ALA A 148 5.26 -4.78 -0.21
CA ALA A 148 5.57 -4.92 -1.63
C ALA A 148 5.00 -6.23 -2.18
N VAL A 149 4.25 -6.12 -3.27
CA VAL A 149 3.69 -7.25 -4.02
C VAL A 149 4.36 -7.29 -5.39
N PRO A 150 4.72 -8.47 -5.94
CA PRO A 150 5.35 -8.56 -7.24
C PRO A 150 4.37 -8.29 -8.38
N GLY A 151 4.88 -7.63 -9.42
CA GLY A 151 4.25 -7.46 -10.73
C GLY A 151 4.97 -8.24 -11.83
N ASN A 152 4.49 -8.10 -13.06
CA ASN A 152 4.99 -8.83 -14.21
C ASN A 152 6.31 -8.29 -14.80
N HIS A 153 6.84 -7.17 -14.29
CA HIS A 153 8.15 -6.61 -14.63
C HIS A 153 9.23 -6.92 -13.58
N ASP A 154 8.85 -7.41 -12.40
CA ASP A 154 9.76 -7.66 -11.26
C ASP A 154 10.64 -8.90 -11.40
N MET A 155 10.48 -9.60 -12.51
CA MET A 155 11.28 -10.76 -12.88
C MET A 155 11.42 -10.77 -14.40
N THR A 156 12.56 -11.21 -14.91
CA THR A 156 12.73 -11.41 -16.35
C THR A 156 11.66 -12.36 -16.87
N ASN A 157 10.96 -11.98 -17.93
CA ASN A 157 10.02 -12.85 -18.65
C ASN A 157 8.91 -13.50 -17.80
N ALA A 158 8.47 -12.87 -16.72
CA ALA A 158 7.50 -13.46 -15.79
C ALA A 158 6.19 -13.96 -16.43
N VAL A 159 5.72 -13.27 -17.47
CA VAL A 159 4.44 -13.54 -18.17
C VAL A 159 4.61 -13.89 -19.64
N GLY A 160 5.83 -14.09 -20.13
CA GLY A 160 6.10 -14.19 -21.57
C GLY A 160 6.10 -12.82 -22.24
N PHE A 161 7.25 -12.34 -22.69
CA PHE A 161 7.39 -11.11 -23.47
C PHE A 161 8.29 -11.37 -24.67
N PHE A 162 7.87 -10.89 -25.83
CA PHE A 162 8.45 -11.27 -27.12
C PHE A 162 9.86 -10.71 -27.36
N ARG A 163 10.24 -9.65 -26.63
CA ARG A 163 11.54 -9.00 -26.83
C ARG A 163 12.61 -9.69 -25.98
N PRO A 164 13.84 -9.82 -26.51
CA PRO A 164 14.96 -10.35 -25.73
C PRO A 164 15.17 -9.54 -24.44
N MET A 165 15.52 -10.26 -23.39
CA MET A 165 15.89 -9.67 -22.11
C MET A 165 17.31 -10.06 -21.74
N PHE A 166 18.03 -9.15 -21.09
CA PHE A 166 19.36 -9.41 -20.59
C PHE A 166 19.50 -8.93 -19.14
N GLN A 167 19.81 -9.79 -18.18
CA GLN A 167 20.03 -11.23 -18.33
C GLN A 167 18.73 -11.99 -18.65
N GLU A 168 18.85 -13.18 -19.25
CA GLU A 168 17.70 -14.02 -19.63
C GLU A 168 16.83 -14.43 -18.42
N LYS A 169 17.45 -14.52 -17.23
CA LYS A 169 16.77 -14.78 -15.96
C LYS A 169 17.34 -13.88 -14.87
N ASP A 170 16.46 -13.13 -14.24
CA ASP A 170 16.69 -12.43 -12.99
C ASP A 170 15.36 -12.35 -12.24
N ASP A 171 15.21 -13.14 -11.18
CA ASP A 171 14.05 -13.15 -10.27
C ASP A 171 14.34 -12.46 -8.93
N SER A 172 15.43 -11.69 -8.84
CA SER A 172 15.95 -11.19 -7.56
C SER A 172 14.98 -10.25 -6.84
N ALA A 173 14.25 -9.39 -7.56
CA ALA A 173 13.27 -8.52 -6.91
C ALA A 173 12.09 -9.33 -6.37
N MET A 174 11.58 -10.29 -7.15
CA MET A 174 10.51 -11.18 -6.69
C MET A 174 10.93 -12.02 -5.48
N ARG A 175 12.17 -12.55 -5.46
CA ARG A 175 12.74 -13.23 -4.28
C ARG A 175 12.75 -12.30 -3.08
N ALA A 176 13.27 -11.10 -3.22
CA ALA A 176 13.35 -10.15 -2.11
C ALA A 176 11.97 -9.76 -1.57
N MET A 177 10.96 -9.60 -2.44
CA MET A 177 9.58 -9.39 -2.01
C MET A 177 8.99 -10.61 -1.29
N PHE A 178 9.28 -11.83 -1.75
CA PHE A 178 8.90 -13.04 -1.04
C PHE A 178 9.51 -13.06 0.37
N GLU A 179 10.82 -12.83 0.49
CA GLU A 179 11.52 -12.82 1.78
C GLU A 179 10.98 -11.74 2.72
N MET A 180 10.64 -10.57 2.18
CA MET A 180 10.01 -9.49 2.92
C MET A 180 8.62 -9.87 3.42
N SER A 181 7.82 -10.58 2.61
CA SER A 181 6.45 -10.96 2.98
C SER A 181 6.36 -12.12 3.98
N THR A 182 7.33 -13.03 3.98
CA THR A 182 7.31 -14.24 4.82
C THR A 182 8.27 -14.16 6.01
N GLY A 183 9.28 -13.30 5.95
CA GLY A 183 10.42 -13.32 6.87
C GLY A 183 11.38 -14.48 6.64
N GLU A 184 11.15 -15.29 5.60
CA GLU A 184 11.94 -16.49 5.29
C GLU A 184 12.75 -16.31 4.01
N LYS A 185 14.00 -16.80 4.00
CA LYS A 185 14.81 -16.78 2.77
C LYS A 185 14.17 -17.64 1.68
N ALA A 186 14.20 -17.14 0.44
CA ALA A 186 13.72 -17.89 -0.70
C ALA A 186 14.59 -19.14 -0.91
N GLY A 187 14.05 -20.31 -0.58
CA GLY A 187 14.73 -21.59 -0.70
C GLY A 187 15.02 -22.00 -2.15
N LYS A 188 15.70 -23.15 -2.32
CA LYS A 188 15.96 -23.74 -3.65
C LYS A 188 14.68 -24.09 -4.41
N ASP A 189 13.59 -24.35 -3.67
CA ASP A 189 12.27 -24.67 -4.23
C ASP A 189 11.50 -23.42 -4.67
N PHE A 190 12.01 -22.21 -4.38
CA PHE A 190 11.49 -20.98 -4.95
C PHE A 190 11.87 -20.92 -6.43
N ALA A 191 10.98 -21.45 -7.27
CA ALA A 191 11.15 -21.58 -8.70
C ALA A 191 10.08 -20.77 -9.45
N PRO A 192 10.19 -19.42 -9.48
CA PRO A 192 9.15 -18.57 -10.05
C PRO A 192 9.00 -18.74 -11.57
N TYR A 193 10.03 -19.27 -12.24
CA TYR A 193 10.01 -19.67 -13.65
C TYR A 193 9.34 -21.02 -13.93
N ALA A 194 9.15 -21.88 -12.92
CA ALA A 194 8.58 -23.21 -13.13
C ALA A 194 7.06 -23.18 -13.33
N ARG A 195 6.42 -22.06 -12.98
CA ARG A 195 4.99 -21.82 -13.19
C ARG A 195 4.81 -20.48 -13.91
N PRO A 196 5.17 -20.37 -15.21
CA PRO A 196 4.79 -19.21 -15.98
C PRO A 196 3.27 -19.07 -15.87
N ILE A 197 2.80 -17.96 -15.28
CA ILE A 197 1.38 -17.64 -15.35
C ILE A 197 1.16 -17.11 -16.77
N THR A 198 1.02 -18.06 -17.70
CA THR A 198 0.52 -17.78 -19.03
C THR A 198 -0.96 -17.48 -18.88
N PHE A 199 -1.29 -16.24 -18.52
CA PHE A 199 -2.57 -15.70 -18.98
C PHE A 199 -2.42 -15.62 -20.49
N ALA A 200 -2.93 -16.64 -21.18
CA ALA A 200 -3.05 -16.63 -22.62
C ALA A 200 -3.81 -15.35 -22.98
N ARG A 201 -3.07 -14.32 -23.38
CA ARG A 201 -3.60 -13.12 -24.02
C ARG A 201 -3.85 -13.48 -25.48
N GLU A 202 -4.51 -14.61 -25.71
CA GLU A 202 -5.04 -14.95 -27.02
C GLU A 202 -6.00 -13.83 -27.37
N LYS A 203 -5.57 -13.04 -28.35
CA LYS A 203 -6.23 -11.85 -28.83
C LYS A 203 -7.27 -12.23 -29.89
N ASP A 204 -7.96 -13.35 -29.68
CA ASP A 204 -8.92 -13.95 -30.63
C ASP A 204 -10.22 -14.43 -29.92
N GLY A 205 -10.61 -13.78 -28.82
CA GLY A 205 -11.72 -14.27 -27.98
C GLY A 205 -12.71 -13.25 -27.40
N LEU A 206 -12.76 -12.02 -27.89
CA LEU A 206 -13.88 -11.07 -27.68
C LEU A 206 -14.13 -10.25 -28.95
#